data_AF-A0A5B0MQP3-F1
#
_entry.id   AF-A0A5B0MQP3-F1
#
_cell.length_a   1.000
_cell.length_b   1.000
_cell.length_c   1.000
_cell.angle_alpha   90.00
_cell.angle_beta   90.00
_cell.angle_gamma   90.00
#
_symmetry.space_group_name_H-M   'P 1'
#
loop_
_entity.id
_entity.type
_entity.pdbx_description
1 polymer ?
#
loop_
_entity_poly.entity_id
_entity_poly.type
_entity_poly.pdbx_seq_one_letter_code
_entity_poly.pdbx_strand_id
1 'polypeptide(L)'
;MDGIAAGAPYHSKFSNEATGPLPRAPRVPMNKKLKMICALIDNLNLTPKSFIIAFLEQDDDSMAFKRRLWATDQGWDSTEALLLAIKHLCCSHVAGRALWEEFILSQAIEIVSAQRPVSGMAPQGSYHTSATLSDAFFTKEERDHRNTALINRMPFLYRLLCSKLQGNMPGVHVGSVAPQDPVQVLRNTSGLC
;
A
#
# COMPACT_ATOMS: atom_id res chain seq x y z
N MET A 1 5.43 84.04 -21.28
CA MET A 1 6.01 83.51 -22.53
C MET A 1 7.38 82.98 -22.19
N ASP A 2 7.64 81.78 -22.68
CA ASP A 2 8.93 81.09 -22.77
C ASP A 2 9.55 80.59 -21.44
N GLY A 3 9.96 79.33 -21.29
CA GLY A 3 10.19 78.29 -22.29
C GLY A 3 10.25 76.88 -21.68
N ILE A 4 9.99 75.93 -22.57
CA ILE A 4 9.99 74.49 -22.39
C ILE A 4 11.43 73.99 -22.26
N ALA A 5 11.73 73.22 -21.21
CA ALA A 5 12.94 72.40 -21.14
C ALA A 5 12.55 70.93 -21.22
N ALA A 6 13.01 70.29 -22.29
CA ALA A 6 12.73 68.93 -22.69
C ALA A 6 13.27 67.89 -21.69
N GLY A 7 12.52 66.79 -21.55
CA GLY A 7 12.82 65.69 -20.65
C GLY A 7 14.11 64.95 -21.00
N ALA A 8 14.90 64.68 -19.96
CA ALA A 8 15.96 63.68 -19.99
C ALA A 8 15.38 62.30 -19.64
N PRO A 9 15.75 61.23 -20.37
CA PRO A 9 15.20 59.90 -20.14
C PRO A 9 15.73 59.31 -18.82
N TYR A 10 14.81 58.84 -17.98
CA TYR A 10 15.11 57.99 -16.82
C TYR A 10 15.76 56.69 -17.32
N HIS A 11 17.08 56.61 -17.23
CA HIS A 11 17.79 55.33 -17.30
C HIS A 11 17.48 54.55 -16.02
N SER A 12 16.48 53.67 -16.09
CA SER A 12 16.28 52.59 -15.13
C SER A 12 17.53 51.71 -15.13
N LYS A 13 18.35 51.84 -14.10
CA LYS A 13 19.40 50.86 -13.80
C LYS A 13 18.72 49.65 -13.16
N PHE A 14 18.19 48.76 -13.99
CA PHE A 14 18.00 47.37 -13.57
C PHE A 14 19.39 46.78 -13.36
N SER A 15 19.84 46.80 -12.11
CA SER A 15 20.92 45.95 -11.65
C SER A 15 20.45 44.51 -11.87
N ASN A 16 20.95 43.88 -12.94
CA ASN A 16 20.87 42.44 -13.13
C ASN A 16 21.73 41.79 -12.05
N GLU A 17 21.14 41.57 -10.88
CA GLU A 17 21.69 40.66 -9.89
C GLU A 17 21.47 39.25 -10.44
N ALA A 18 22.48 38.75 -11.12
CA ALA A 18 22.53 37.37 -11.57
C ALA A 18 22.47 36.47 -10.33
N THR A 19 21.28 36.00 -9.99
CA THR A 19 21.10 34.86 -9.09
C THR A 19 21.71 33.64 -9.76
N GLY A 20 23.01 33.47 -9.59
CA GLY A 20 23.69 32.23 -9.89
C GLY A 20 23.02 31.07 -9.14
N PRO A 21 23.12 29.82 -9.64
CA PRO A 21 22.57 28.67 -8.96
C PRO A 21 23.10 28.64 -7.52
N LEU A 22 22.19 28.59 -6.54
CA LEU A 22 22.56 28.46 -5.13
C LEU A 22 23.59 27.33 -4.96
N PRO A 23 24.67 27.54 -4.19
CA PRO A 23 25.68 26.52 -3.97
C PRO A 23 25.00 25.23 -3.52
N ARG A 24 25.26 24.13 -4.23
CA ARG A 24 24.78 22.81 -3.82
C ARG A 24 25.22 22.60 -2.37
N ALA A 25 24.25 22.39 -1.48
CA ALA A 25 24.52 22.22 -0.06
C ALA A 25 25.67 21.21 0.15
N PRO A 26 26.58 21.46 1.11
CA PRO A 26 27.71 20.57 1.38
C PRO A 26 27.23 19.12 1.53
N ARG A 27 27.95 18.18 0.92
CA ARG A 27 27.65 16.75 1.06
C ARG A 27 27.93 16.31 2.50
N VAL A 28 26.90 16.32 3.33
CA VAL A 28 26.95 15.77 4.69
C VAL A 28 26.76 14.25 4.62
N PRO A 29 27.66 13.45 5.23
CA PRO A 29 27.49 11.99 5.34
C PRO A 29 26.17 11.60 6.03
N MET A 30 25.56 10.49 5.63
CA MET A 30 24.24 10.08 6.14
C MET A 30 24.22 9.89 7.66
N ASN A 31 25.25 9.27 8.23
CA ASN A 31 25.36 9.09 9.68
C ASN A 31 25.36 10.43 10.45
N LYS A 32 25.98 11.48 9.88
CA LYS A 32 25.99 12.82 10.49
C LYS A 32 24.61 13.47 10.39
N LYS A 33 23.91 13.32 9.26
CA LYS A 33 22.50 13.77 9.12
C LYS A 33 21.60 13.11 10.16
N LEU A 34 21.70 11.78 10.30
CA LEU A 34 20.90 11.02 11.27
C LEU A 34 21.16 11.48 12.71
N LYS A 35 22.43 11.66 13.10
CA LYS A 35 22.78 12.18 14.43
C LYS A 35 22.19 13.56 14.69
N MET A 36 22.26 14.46 13.71
CA MET A 36 21.70 15.81 13.84
C MET A 36 20.17 15.79 13.97
N ILE A 37 19.48 14.99 13.15
CA ILE A 37 18.02 14.87 13.21
C ILE A 37 17.58 14.24 14.53
N CYS A 38 18.24 13.17 14.97
CA CYS A 38 17.92 12.52 16.24
C CYS A 38 18.15 13.46 17.44
N ALA A 39 19.24 14.25 17.43
CA ALA A 39 19.47 15.25 18.47
C ALA A 39 18.38 16.34 18.49
N LEU A 40 17.88 16.76 17.32
CA LEU A 40 16.77 17.71 17.25
C LEU A 40 15.47 17.10 17.79
N ILE A 41 15.16 15.86 17.41
CA ILE A 41 14.00 15.12 17.91
C ILE A 41 14.05 15.00 19.44
N ASP A 42 15.21 14.65 19.99
CA ASP A 42 15.44 14.51 21.43
C ASP A 42 15.30 15.85 22.17
N ASN A 43 15.87 16.93 21.62
CA ASN A 43 15.72 18.29 22.17
C ASN A 43 14.26 18.79 22.19
N LEU A 44 13.39 18.21 21.36
CA LEU A 44 11.96 18.50 21.33
C LEU A 44 11.16 17.54 22.23
N ASN A 45 11.83 16.75 23.09
CA ASN A 45 11.24 15.74 23.97
C ASN A 45 10.47 14.65 23.21
N LEU A 46 10.94 14.30 22.02
CA LEU A 46 10.39 13.21 21.22
C LEU A 46 11.39 12.07 21.10
N THR A 47 10.88 10.89 20.79
CA THR A 47 11.68 9.77 20.32
C THR A 47 11.52 9.65 18.80
N PRO A 48 12.43 8.97 18.08
CA PRO A 48 12.23 8.72 16.65
C PRO A 48 10.89 8.02 16.36
N LYS A 49 10.43 7.12 17.23
CA LYS A 49 9.13 6.44 17.09
C LYS A 49 7.96 7.39 17.26
N SER A 50 7.93 8.17 18.35
CA SER A 50 6.84 9.12 18.60
C SER A 50 6.81 10.23 17.56
N PHE A 51 7.97 10.65 17.05
CA PHE A 51 8.05 11.56 15.90
C PHE A 51 7.42 10.96 14.64
N ILE A 52 7.74 9.72 14.27
CA ILE A 52 7.16 9.08 13.07
C ILE A 52 5.64 8.94 13.22
N ILE A 53 5.15 8.49 14.38
CA ILE A 53 3.71 8.36 14.65
C ILE A 53 3.03 9.72 14.52
N ALA A 54 3.52 10.75 15.23
CA ALA A 54 2.97 12.09 15.13
C ALA A 54 3.03 12.61 13.68
N PHE A 55 4.17 12.47 13.00
CA PHE A 55 4.31 12.86 11.60
C PHE A 55 3.25 12.21 10.72
N LEU A 56 2.88 10.95 10.96
CA LEU A 56 1.88 10.20 10.19
C LEU A 56 0.43 10.57 10.49
N GLU A 57 0.13 10.89 11.75
CA GLU A 57 -1.24 11.09 12.24
C GLU A 57 -1.65 12.56 12.32
N GLN A 58 -0.71 13.51 12.37
CA GLN A 58 -1.02 14.93 12.53
C GLN A 58 -1.88 15.46 11.37
N ASP A 59 -3.03 16.04 11.72
CA ASP A 59 -3.98 16.65 10.80
C ASP A 59 -3.66 18.13 10.57
N ASP A 60 -2.50 18.38 9.97
CA ASP A 60 -2.04 19.69 9.55
C ASP A 60 -1.76 19.66 8.04
N ASP A 61 -2.20 20.69 7.31
CA ASP A 61 -2.08 20.75 5.84
C ASP A 61 -0.65 20.57 5.35
N SER A 62 0.33 21.13 6.07
CA SER A 62 1.73 21.02 5.69
C SER A 62 2.26 19.59 5.89
N MET A 63 1.74 18.88 6.89
CA MET A 63 2.07 17.46 7.11
C MET A 63 1.32 16.55 6.14
N ALA A 64 0.04 16.80 5.90
CA ALA A 64 -0.77 16.09 4.91
C ALA A 64 -0.12 16.17 3.51
N PHE A 65 0.36 17.36 3.12
CA PHE A 65 1.10 17.53 1.87
C PHE A 65 2.38 16.69 1.82
N LYS A 66 3.13 16.58 2.92
CA LYS A 66 4.35 15.74 2.98
C LYS A 66 4.04 14.24 2.93
N ARG A 67 2.83 13.84 3.33
CA ARG A 67 2.36 12.45 3.31
C ARG A 67 1.59 12.05 2.06
N ARG A 68 1.26 13.00 1.18
CA ARG A 68 0.35 12.80 0.03
C ARG A 68 0.71 11.63 -0.90
N LEU A 69 1.97 11.18 -0.92
CA LEU A 69 2.43 10.07 -1.76
C LEU A 69 2.54 8.73 -1.03
N TRP A 70 2.33 8.67 0.28
CA TRP A 70 2.58 7.44 1.05
C TRP A 70 1.68 6.27 0.62
N ALA A 71 0.45 6.56 0.21
CA ALA A 71 -0.55 5.58 -0.22
C ALA A 71 -0.90 5.67 -1.72
N THR A 72 -0.02 6.26 -2.55
CA THR A 72 -0.24 6.35 -4.00
C THR A 72 0.64 5.38 -4.75
N ASP A 73 0.22 4.94 -5.94
CA ASP A 73 1.02 4.04 -6.78
C ASP A 73 2.43 4.59 -7.06
N GLN A 74 2.58 5.91 -7.19
CA GLN A 74 3.87 6.55 -7.43
C GLN A 74 4.79 6.56 -6.21
N GLY A 75 4.25 6.56 -4.99
CA GLY A 75 5.05 6.61 -3.76
C GLY A 75 5.10 5.29 -3.00
N TRP A 76 4.26 4.32 -3.36
CA TRP A 76 4.11 3.05 -2.66
C TRP A 76 5.43 2.32 -2.50
N ASP A 77 6.25 2.22 -3.55
CA ASP A 77 7.55 1.53 -3.49
C ASP A 77 8.45 2.06 -2.36
N SER A 78 8.45 3.38 -2.13
CA SER A 78 9.24 3.99 -1.06
C SER A 78 8.64 3.76 0.33
N THR A 79 7.30 3.72 0.43
CA THR A 79 6.59 3.36 1.65
C THR A 79 6.82 1.89 2.01
N GLU A 80 6.76 0.99 1.02
CA GLU A 80 7.05 -0.43 1.18
C GLU A 80 8.49 -0.64 1.63
N ALA A 81 9.46 0.05 1.02
CA ALA A 81 10.85 0.00 1.46
C ALA A 81 11.02 0.40 2.94
N LEU A 82 10.27 1.40 3.42
CA LEU A 82 10.26 1.79 4.83
C LEU A 82 9.67 0.69 5.73
N LEU A 83 8.51 0.12 5.36
CA LEU A 83 7.89 -0.99 6.10
C LEU A 83 8.81 -2.21 6.17
N LEU A 84 9.52 -2.53 5.07
CA LEU A 84 10.50 -3.61 5.04
C LEU A 84 11.71 -3.31 5.91
N ALA A 85 12.23 -2.08 5.93
CA ALA A 85 13.31 -1.70 6.84
C ALA A 85 12.91 -1.87 8.32
N ILE A 86 11.66 -1.52 8.67
CA ILE A 86 11.10 -1.76 10.01
C ILE A 86 11.03 -3.26 10.30
N LYS A 87 10.48 -4.06 9.37
CA LYS A 87 10.44 -5.53 9.47
C LYS A 87 11.82 -6.12 9.72
N HIS A 88 12.83 -5.71 8.94
CA HIS A 88 14.19 -6.19 9.07
C HIS A 88 14.77 -5.91 10.47
N LEU A 89 14.50 -4.72 11.01
CA LEU A 89 14.92 -4.37 12.36
C LEU A 89 14.20 -5.22 13.42
N CYS A 90 12.88 -5.36 13.34
CA CYS A 90 12.07 -6.15 14.27
C CYS A 90 12.46 -7.64 14.24
N CYS A 91 12.64 -8.21 13.05
CA CYS A 91 12.94 -9.64 12.88
C CYS A 91 14.43 -10.00 13.05
N SER A 92 15.26 -9.07 13.52
CA SER A 92 16.70 -9.28 13.79
C SER A 92 16.96 -10.34 14.87
N HIS A 93 15.97 -10.62 15.72
CA HIS A 93 16.03 -11.62 16.79
C HIS A 93 14.70 -12.35 16.94
N VAL A 94 14.71 -13.49 17.64
CA VAL A 94 13.57 -14.43 17.70
C VAL A 94 12.32 -13.79 18.31
N ALA A 95 12.45 -13.09 19.44
CA ALA A 95 11.30 -12.44 20.09
C ALA A 95 10.64 -11.39 19.19
N GLY A 96 11.44 -10.55 18.54
CA GLY A 96 10.92 -9.53 17.62
C GLY A 96 10.27 -10.12 16.36
N ARG A 97 10.73 -11.29 15.89
CA ARG A 97 10.05 -12.03 14.81
C ARG A 97 8.66 -12.48 15.22
N ALA A 98 8.50 -13.05 16.42
CA ALA A 98 7.19 -13.48 16.91
C ALA A 98 6.21 -12.29 17.03
N LEU A 99 6.69 -11.13 17.51
CA LEU A 99 5.88 -9.90 17.55
C LEU A 99 5.46 -9.44 16.15
N TRP A 100 6.36 -9.53 15.17
CA TRP A 100 6.05 -9.18 13.78
C TRP A 100 5.02 -10.14 13.16
N GLU A 101 5.16 -11.44 13.39
CA GLU A 101 4.23 -12.47 12.89
C GLU A 101 2.82 -12.28 13.48
N GLU A 102 2.72 -12.03 14.79
CA GLU A 102 1.44 -11.74 15.44
C GLU A 102 0.78 -10.46 14.88
N PHE A 103 1.58 -9.41 14.69
CA PHE A 103 1.09 -8.17 14.07
C PHE A 103 0.53 -8.41 12.66
N ILE A 104 1.27 -9.11 11.79
CA ILE A 104 0.81 -9.40 10.42
C ILE A 104 -0.43 -10.30 10.43
N LEU A 105 -0.50 -11.27 11.35
CA LEU A 105 -1.68 -12.11 11.52
C LEU A 105 -2.91 -11.26 11.88
N SER A 106 -2.79 -10.33 12.83
CA SER A 106 -3.87 -9.40 13.20
C SER A 106 -4.36 -8.59 11.99
N GLN A 107 -3.43 -8.00 11.24
CA GLN A 107 -3.78 -7.21 10.05
C GLN A 107 -4.46 -8.07 8.96
N ALA A 108 -3.99 -9.31 8.76
CA ALA A 108 -4.61 -10.24 7.80
C ALA A 108 -6.03 -10.65 8.23
N ILE A 109 -6.25 -10.89 9.53
CA ILE A 109 -7.57 -11.22 10.08
C ILE A 109 -8.56 -10.08 9.85
N GLU A 110 -8.14 -8.83 10.03
CA GLU A 110 -8.98 -7.65 9.77
C GLU A 110 -9.44 -7.60 8.31
N ILE A 111 -8.51 -7.77 7.36
CA ILE A 111 -8.81 -7.75 5.92
C ILE A 111 -9.76 -8.90 5.54
N VAL A 112 -9.48 -10.12 6.01
CA VAL A 112 -10.32 -11.30 5.74
C VAL A 112 -11.70 -11.12 6.36
N SER A 113 -11.79 -10.57 7.57
CA SER A 113 -13.07 -10.35 8.25
C SER A 113 -13.95 -9.33 7.54
N ALA A 114 -13.35 -8.32 6.91
CA ALA A 114 -14.05 -7.33 6.09
C ALA A 114 -14.55 -7.90 4.75
N GLN A 115 -13.91 -8.96 4.24
CA GLN A 115 -14.29 -9.65 3.01
C GLN A 115 -15.30 -10.77 3.28
N ARG A 116 -16.56 -10.57 2.87
CA ARG A 116 -17.63 -11.55 3.11
C ARG A 116 -18.54 -11.74 1.89
N PRO A 117 -19.16 -12.92 1.75
CA PRO A 117 -20.23 -13.13 0.77
C PRO A 117 -21.43 -12.22 1.06
N VAL A 118 -22.29 -12.02 0.07
CA VAL A 118 -23.51 -11.25 0.26
C VAL A 118 -24.44 -12.03 1.18
N SER A 119 -24.86 -11.42 2.28
CA SER A 119 -25.78 -12.05 3.23
C SER A 119 -27.18 -12.16 2.63
N GLY A 120 -27.91 -13.21 2.99
CA GLY A 120 -29.30 -13.39 2.55
C GLY A 120 -29.51 -14.49 1.51
N MET A 121 -30.79 -14.75 1.21
CA MET A 121 -31.23 -15.74 0.23
C MET A 121 -30.82 -15.32 -1.18
N ALA A 122 -30.33 -16.26 -1.99
CA ALA A 122 -30.16 -16.05 -3.41
C ALA A 122 -31.50 -15.69 -4.10
N PRO A 123 -31.50 -14.85 -5.16
CA PRO A 123 -30.32 -14.28 -5.82
C PRO A 123 -29.75 -13.02 -5.14
N GLN A 124 -30.42 -12.48 -4.11
CA GLN A 124 -30.02 -11.25 -3.45
C GLN A 124 -28.89 -11.44 -2.42
N GLY A 125 -28.66 -12.68 -1.99
CA GLY A 125 -27.51 -13.08 -1.19
C GLY A 125 -26.93 -14.42 -1.66
N SER A 126 -26.04 -15.01 -0.86
CA SER A 126 -25.21 -16.14 -1.28
C SER A 126 -25.70 -17.51 -0.81
N TYR A 127 -26.74 -17.61 0.02
CA TYR A 127 -27.23 -18.92 0.48
C TYR A 127 -28.47 -19.40 -0.28
N HIS A 128 -28.53 -20.71 -0.53
CA HIS A 128 -29.64 -21.39 -1.21
C HIS A 128 -30.27 -22.41 -0.27
N THR A 129 -31.58 -22.58 -0.36
CA THR A 129 -32.31 -23.62 0.38
C THR A 129 -32.82 -24.69 -0.57
N SER A 130 -33.02 -25.92 -0.10
CA SER A 130 -33.53 -27.02 -0.91
C SER A 130 -34.85 -26.70 -1.62
N ALA A 131 -35.70 -25.87 -1.02
CA ALA A 131 -36.96 -25.41 -1.63
C ALA A 131 -36.76 -24.47 -2.83
N THR A 132 -35.59 -23.86 -2.98
CA THR A 132 -35.25 -22.88 -4.04
C THR A 132 -34.24 -23.42 -5.06
N LEU A 133 -33.77 -24.66 -4.87
CA LEU A 133 -32.79 -25.26 -5.77
C LEU A 133 -33.47 -25.83 -7.01
N SER A 134 -32.88 -25.55 -8.17
CA SER A 134 -33.24 -26.16 -9.46
C SER A 134 -32.05 -26.93 -10.00
N ASP A 135 -32.27 -27.80 -10.98
CA ASP A 135 -31.20 -28.58 -11.62
C ASP A 135 -30.11 -27.68 -12.24
N ALA A 136 -30.49 -26.49 -12.71
CA ALA A 136 -29.57 -25.48 -13.24
C ALA A 136 -28.45 -25.13 -12.25
N PHE A 137 -28.73 -25.14 -10.94
CA PHE A 137 -27.75 -24.85 -9.89
C PHE A 137 -26.52 -25.77 -9.94
N PHE A 138 -26.70 -27.03 -10.36
CA PHE A 138 -25.65 -28.04 -10.41
C PHE A 138 -24.88 -28.05 -11.72
N THR A 139 -25.29 -27.24 -12.70
CA THR A 139 -24.55 -27.05 -13.95
C THR A 139 -23.15 -26.51 -13.65
N LYS A 140 -22.22 -26.77 -14.57
CA LYS A 140 -20.85 -26.29 -14.42
C LYS A 140 -20.82 -24.76 -14.48
N GLU A 141 -21.61 -24.21 -15.38
CA GLU A 141 -21.71 -22.80 -15.68
C GLU A 141 -22.19 -22.00 -14.44
N GLU A 142 -23.26 -22.46 -13.78
CA GLU A 142 -23.77 -21.83 -12.55
C GLU A 142 -22.81 -21.98 -11.36
N ARG A 143 -22.05 -23.08 -11.30
CA ARG A 143 -21.01 -23.26 -10.28
C ARG A 143 -19.84 -22.30 -10.50
N ASP A 144 -19.37 -22.19 -11.73
CA ASP A 144 -18.26 -21.31 -12.11
C ASP A 144 -18.64 -19.83 -11.89
N HIS A 145 -19.89 -19.47 -12.19
CA HIS A 145 -20.43 -18.14 -11.90
C HIS A 145 -20.41 -17.83 -10.40
N ARG A 146 -20.93 -18.74 -9.56
CA ARG A 146 -20.93 -18.56 -8.09
C ARG A 146 -19.52 -18.50 -7.51
N ASN A 147 -18.61 -19.35 -7.99
CA ASN A 147 -17.21 -19.33 -7.57
C ASN A 147 -16.56 -17.99 -7.91
N THR A 148 -16.77 -17.49 -9.14
CA THR A 148 -16.24 -16.19 -9.58
C THR A 148 -16.81 -15.04 -8.73
N ALA A 149 -18.12 -15.05 -8.47
CA ALA A 149 -18.76 -14.06 -7.62
C ALA A 149 -18.18 -14.08 -6.19
N LEU A 150 -17.93 -15.27 -5.64
CA LEU A 150 -17.35 -15.44 -4.31
C LEU A 150 -15.90 -14.93 -4.25
N ILE A 151 -15.08 -15.27 -5.25
CA ILE A 151 -13.69 -14.81 -5.37
C ILE A 151 -13.64 -13.29 -5.46
N ASN A 152 -14.51 -12.67 -6.28
CA ASN A 152 -14.56 -11.22 -6.45
C ASN A 152 -14.95 -10.48 -5.16
N ARG A 153 -15.69 -11.13 -4.25
CA ARG A 153 -16.06 -10.58 -2.94
C ARG A 153 -15.00 -10.82 -1.87
N MET A 154 -14.17 -11.86 -2.01
CA MET A 154 -13.13 -12.22 -1.04
C MET A 154 -11.75 -12.40 -1.70
N PRO A 155 -11.24 -11.40 -2.44
CA PRO A 155 -10.04 -11.56 -3.24
C PRO A 155 -8.76 -11.75 -2.40
N PHE A 156 -8.69 -11.17 -1.21
CA PHE A 156 -7.52 -11.32 -0.34
C PHE A 156 -7.46 -12.73 0.23
N LEU A 157 -8.57 -13.22 0.79
CA LEU A 157 -8.64 -14.59 1.34
C LEU A 157 -8.36 -15.63 0.25
N TYR A 158 -8.97 -15.47 -0.92
CA TYR A 158 -8.74 -16.38 -2.05
C TYR A 158 -7.25 -16.41 -2.44
N ARG A 159 -6.64 -15.24 -2.65
CA ARG A 159 -5.22 -15.15 -3.00
C ARG A 159 -4.32 -15.73 -1.92
N LEU A 160 -4.61 -15.48 -0.64
CA LEU A 160 -3.86 -16.02 0.49
C LEU A 160 -3.90 -17.56 0.51
N LEU A 161 -5.07 -18.15 0.34
CA LEU A 161 -5.24 -19.61 0.28
C LEU A 161 -4.53 -20.20 -0.95
N CYS A 162 -4.71 -19.61 -2.13
CA CYS A 162 -4.02 -20.03 -3.34
C CYS A 162 -2.50 -20.02 -3.15
N SER A 163 -1.93 -18.91 -2.65
CA SER A 163 -0.49 -18.80 -2.39
C SER A 163 0.00 -19.84 -1.38
N LYS A 164 -0.79 -20.14 -0.34
CA LYS A 164 -0.45 -21.17 0.64
C LYS A 164 -0.46 -22.57 0.06
N LEU A 165 -1.49 -22.91 -0.73
CA LEU A 165 -1.66 -24.23 -1.35
C LEU A 165 -0.67 -24.48 -2.48
N GLN A 166 -0.34 -23.44 -3.26
CA GLN A 166 0.57 -23.52 -4.41
C GLN A 166 2.05 -23.57 -4.00
N GLY A 167 2.38 -23.35 -2.72
CA GLY A 167 3.73 -23.58 -2.19
C GLY A 167 4.83 -22.92 -3.02
N ASN A 168 4.75 -21.59 -3.21
CA ASN A 168 5.80 -20.79 -3.86
C ASN A 168 6.29 -21.33 -5.23
N MET A 169 5.40 -21.86 -6.09
CA MET A 169 5.75 -22.01 -7.51
C MET A 169 6.00 -20.62 -8.12
N PRO A 170 7.20 -20.35 -8.67
CA PRO A 170 7.49 -19.05 -9.26
C PRO A 170 6.64 -18.84 -10.53
N GLY A 171 5.83 -17.78 -10.52
CA GLY A 171 5.32 -17.12 -11.71
C GLY A 171 4.15 -17.81 -12.43
N VAL A 172 2.94 -17.41 -12.07
CA VAL A 172 1.89 -17.21 -13.09
C VAL A 172 1.50 -15.73 -13.02
N HIS A 173 2.14 -14.93 -13.86
CA HIS A 173 1.56 -13.67 -14.31
C HIS A 173 0.14 -14.01 -14.78
N VAL A 174 -0.87 -13.40 -14.17
CA VAL A 174 -2.26 -13.50 -14.59
C VAL A 174 -2.41 -12.71 -15.89
N GLY A 175 -1.90 -13.28 -16.98
CA GLY A 175 -2.29 -12.96 -18.34
C GLY A 175 -3.25 -14.05 -18.78
N SER A 176 -4.53 -13.70 -18.89
CA SER A 176 -5.57 -14.39 -19.67
C SER A 176 -5.40 -15.91 -19.82
N VAL A 177 -5.61 -16.66 -18.74
CA VAL A 177 -5.96 -18.09 -18.84
C VAL A 177 -7.21 -18.29 -18.01
N ALA A 178 -8.22 -18.91 -18.64
CA ALA A 178 -9.52 -19.20 -18.04
C ALA A 178 -9.35 -19.80 -16.63
N PRO A 179 -10.23 -19.49 -15.66
CA PRO A 179 -10.08 -19.97 -14.30
C PRO A 179 -10.18 -21.50 -14.30
N GLN A 180 -9.04 -22.18 -14.19
CA GLN A 180 -9.04 -23.57 -13.77
C GLN A 180 -9.15 -23.56 -12.25
N ASP A 181 -10.25 -24.10 -11.76
CA ASP A 181 -10.55 -24.22 -10.34
C ASP A 181 -9.43 -25.01 -9.63
N PRO A 182 -8.62 -24.38 -8.77
CA PRO A 182 -7.51 -25.05 -8.09
C PRO A 182 -7.99 -26.19 -7.16
N VAL A 183 -9.27 -26.23 -6.79
CA VAL A 183 -9.87 -27.32 -6.01
C VAL A 183 -10.10 -28.57 -6.86
N GLN A 184 -10.36 -28.44 -8.17
CA GLN A 184 -10.46 -29.59 -9.07
C GLN A 184 -9.12 -30.23 -9.36
N VAL A 185 -8.05 -29.43 -9.42
CA VAL A 185 -6.68 -29.94 -9.62
C VAL A 185 -6.26 -30.86 -8.46
N LEU A 186 -6.57 -30.48 -7.22
CA LEU A 186 -6.28 -31.30 -6.02
C LEU A 186 -7.08 -32.62 -5.98
N ARG A 187 -8.29 -32.66 -6.55
CA ARG A 187 -9.06 -33.92 -6.68
C ARG A 187 -8.45 -34.85 -7.72
N ASN A 188 -7.91 -34.31 -8.81
CA ASN A 188 -7.38 -35.12 -9.91
C ASN A 188 -5.97 -35.66 -9.62
N THR A 189 -5.21 -35.04 -8.73
CA THR A 189 -3.86 -35.51 -8.33
C THR A 189 -3.87 -36.50 -7.16
N SER A 190 -5.01 -36.68 -6.49
CA SER A 190 -5.16 -37.60 -5.35
C SER A 190 -5.64 -39.01 -5.73
N GLY A 191 -5.54 -39.38 -7.02
CA GLY A 191 -5.84 -40.73 -7.49
C GLY A 191 -4.81 -41.74 -7.00
N LEU A 192 -4.97 -42.22 -5.77
CA LEU A 192 -4.38 -43.46 -5.27
C LEU A 192 -5.53 -44.37 -4.80
N CYS A 193 -5.73 -45.42 -5.61
CA CYS A 193 -6.61 -46.58 -5.47
C CYS A 193 -8.11 -46.36 -5.70
#